data_AF-F7YVT7-F1
#
_entry.id   AF-F7YVT7-F1
#
_cell.length_a   1.000
_cell.length_b   1.000
_cell.length_c   1.000
_cell.angle_alpha   90.00
_cell.angle_beta   90.00
_cell.angle_gamma   90.00
#
_symmetry.space_group_name_H-M   'P 1'
#
loop_
_entity.id
_entity.type
_entity.pdbx_description
1 polymer ?
#
loop_
_entity_poly.entity_id
_entity_poly.type
_entity_poly.pdbx_seq_one_letter_code
_entity_poly.pdbx_strand_id
1 'polypeptide(L)'
;MRKLVLALLTVVSLILVAQEVRIRDISPILDIYEPVSFVVQRGIMELDENGNFRGGLLTTRFDIAQYLYRLIKVFKLEEVVPELEGLKKSVEEQKIKYIGVESAYKVVEEKIAQLESALNGLNVKMDEMSKQLALQVVAEVEKALSAQKIGELFTRVDLLQKQVENLGEQTEAVAKQYETVQSIVQGTVSKLSQLEAKQESTTKDLSSLKSEVTILKGKMDEQLVMLENLKKEVDTKISLAEKLMDEKLSSALNRYDMNLKNLASDVSLQRKELADLTQNLLGLKGQIEMLQKTIDLLEINATKKQVEDLQKLVEETRKRIEQTTVNLRSFEERLAALDISALEKRISELEARQKNTESSILTAYLLGGLGAVAGVLALIIAFGK
;
A
#
# COMPACT_ATOMS: atom_id res chain seq x y z
N MET A 1 -15.37 -185.23 -7.98
CA MET A 1 -16.38 -185.10 -6.91
C MET A 1 -17.38 -183.99 -7.27
N ARG A 2 -18.59 -184.32 -7.75
CA ARG A 2 -19.66 -183.33 -8.09
C ARG A 2 -21.05 -183.95 -7.91
N LYS A 3 -21.20 -185.18 -8.40
CA LYS A 3 -22.37 -186.08 -8.30
C LYS A 3 -22.76 -186.50 -6.86
N LEU A 4 -22.18 -185.90 -5.82
CA LEU A 4 -22.40 -186.26 -4.41
C LEU A 4 -23.21 -185.21 -3.63
N VAL A 5 -23.15 -183.94 -4.04
CA VAL A 5 -23.97 -182.86 -3.45
C VAL A 5 -24.89 -182.21 -4.49
N LEU A 6 -24.67 -182.44 -5.79
CA LEU A 6 -25.79 -182.38 -6.75
C LEU A 6 -26.80 -183.53 -6.55
N ALA A 7 -26.39 -184.60 -5.85
CA ALA A 7 -27.28 -185.59 -5.26
C ALA A 7 -27.96 -185.12 -3.95
N LEU A 8 -27.64 -183.90 -3.49
CA LEU A 8 -28.39 -183.17 -2.46
C LEU A 8 -29.26 -182.06 -3.09
N LEU A 9 -28.80 -181.41 -4.18
CA LEU A 9 -29.37 -180.18 -4.76
C LEU A 9 -30.88 -180.21 -5.03
N THR A 10 -31.44 -181.38 -5.32
CA THR A 10 -32.79 -181.57 -5.88
C THR A 10 -33.77 -182.20 -4.90
N VAL A 11 -33.35 -182.43 -3.65
CA VAL A 11 -34.11 -183.23 -2.67
C VAL A 11 -35.17 -182.42 -1.91
N VAL A 12 -35.05 -181.09 -1.77
CA VAL A 12 -35.91 -180.29 -0.86
C VAL A 12 -36.80 -179.24 -1.58
N SER A 13 -36.73 -179.16 -2.91
CA SER A 13 -37.91 -178.72 -3.69
C SER A 13 -39.02 -179.80 -3.71
N LEU A 14 -38.81 -180.94 -3.02
CA LEU A 14 -39.56 -182.19 -3.17
C LEU A 14 -40.23 -182.69 -1.88
N ILE A 15 -40.19 -181.96 -0.77
CA ILE A 15 -40.66 -182.46 0.55
C ILE A 15 -41.99 -181.82 1.00
N LEU A 16 -42.30 -180.60 0.57
CA LEU A 16 -43.66 -180.05 0.72
C LEU A 16 -44.52 -180.48 -0.46
N VAL A 17 -44.74 -181.80 -0.49
CA VAL A 17 -45.86 -182.42 -1.17
C VAL A 17 -47.11 -181.67 -0.72
N ALA A 18 -47.81 -181.04 -1.67
CA ALA A 18 -49.23 -180.77 -1.48
C ALA A 18 -49.89 -182.15 -1.34
N GLN A 19 -50.02 -182.60 -0.10
CA GLN A 19 -50.90 -183.71 0.21
C GLN A 19 -52.29 -183.21 -0.15
N GLU A 20 -52.75 -183.59 -1.36
CA GLU A 20 -54.18 -183.70 -1.58
C GLU A 20 -54.69 -184.53 -0.41
N VAL A 21 -55.35 -183.85 0.52
CA VAL A 21 -56.12 -184.50 1.58
C VAL A 21 -57.26 -185.19 0.85
N ARG A 22 -56.99 -186.40 0.35
CA ARG A 22 -57.94 -187.22 -0.40
C ARG A 22 -58.93 -187.79 0.59
N ILE A 23 -59.92 -186.96 0.89
CA ILE A 23 -61.10 -187.33 1.65
C ILE A 23 -61.77 -188.46 0.88
N ARG A 24 -61.62 -189.69 1.38
CA ARG A 24 -61.94 -190.91 0.61
C ARG A 24 -63.42 -191.09 0.32
N ASP A 25 -64.28 -190.52 1.15
CA ASP A 25 -65.74 -190.64 1.10
C ASP A 25 -66.45 -189.41 0.49
N ILE A 26 -65.73 -188.36 0.11
CA ILE A 26 -66.28 -187.16 -0.55
C ILE A 26 -65.58 -186.94 -1.88
N SER A 27 -66.34 -186.99 -2.98
CA SER A 27 -65.80 -186.75 -4.32
C SER A 27 -65.34 -185.29 -4.49
N PRO A 28 -64.15 -185.03 -5.06
CA PRO A 28 -63.64 -183.68 -5.35
C PRO A 28 -64.51 -182.81 -6.26
N ILE A 29 -65.51 -183.40 -6.93
CA ILE A 29 -66.44 -182.70 -7.84
C ILE A 29 -67.67 -182.17 -7.09
N LEU A 30 -67.89 -182.60 -5.84
CA LEU A 30 -68.96 -182.09 -5.00
C LEU A 30 -68.61 -180.69 -4.49
N ASP A 31 -69.60 -179.80 -4.51
CA ASP A 31 -69.57 -178.44 -3.97
C ASP A 31 -69.08 -178.38 -2.51
N ILE A 32 -69.39 -179.41 -1.71
CA ILE A 32 -68.97 -179.51 -0.31
C ILE A 32 -67.48 -179.84 -0.12
N TYR A 33 -66.77 -180.32 -1.16
CA TYR A 33 -65.39 -180.77 -1.02
C TYR A 33 -64.42 -179.62 -0.73
N GLU A 34 -64.57 -178.46 -1.38
CA GLU A 34 -63.68 -177.32 -1.16
C GLU A 34 -63.84 -176.70 0.25
N PRO A 35 -65.06 -176.43 0.77
CA PRO A 35 -65.25 -176.03 2.17
C PRO A 35 -64.69 -177.03 3.18
N VAL A 36 -64.92 -178.34 2.97
CA VAL A 36 -64.43 -179.38 3.88
C VAL A 36 -62.90 -179.49 3.81
N SER A 37 -62.33 -179.51 2.61
CA SER A 37 -60.88 -179.49 2.39
C SER A 37 -60.23 -178.27 3.05
N PHE A 38 -60.84 -177.08 2.94
CA PHE A 38 -60.36 -175.87 3.61
C PHE A 38 -60.31 -176.02 5.13
N VAL A 39 -61.40 -176.46 5.78
CA VAL A 39 -61.41 -176.60 7.24
C VAL A 39 -60.49 -177.71 7.72
N VAL A 40 -60.31 -178.80 6.96
CA VAL A 40 -59.38 -179.88 7.31
C VAL A 40 -57.92 -179.45 7.10
N GLN A 41 -57.57 -178.85 5.97
CA GLN A 41 -56.20 -178.36 5.70
C GLN A 41 -55.76 -177.26 6.68
N ARG A 42 -56.69 -176.42 7.13
CA ARG A 42 -56.43 -175.41 8.18
C ARG A 42 -56.41 -176.00 9.59
N GLY A 43 -56.56 -177.32 9.74
CA GLY A 43 -56.60 -178.03 11.02
C GLY A 43 -57.82 -177.67 11.86
N ILE A 44 -58.84 -177.00 11.29
CA ILE A 44 -60.06 -176.60 11.98
C ILE A 44 -60.93 -177.84 12.25
N MET A 45 -61.02 -178.77 11.30
CA MET A 45 -61.66 -180.09 11.46
C MET A 45 -60.68 -181.22 11.14
N GLU A 46 -61.02 -182.46 11.49
CA GLU A 46 -60.15 -183.65 11.31
C GLU A 46 -60.85 -184.75 10.50
N LEU A 47 -60.07 -185.68 9.94
CA LEU A 47 -60.56 -186.90 9.28
C LEU A 47 -60.50 -188.09 10.25
N ASP A 48 -61.27 -189.14 9.96
CA ASP A 48 -61.15 -190.43 10.65
C ASP A 48 -59.82 -191.13 10.34
N GLU A 49 -59.49 -192.16 11.13
CA GLU A 49 -58.27 -192.98 10.99
C GLU A 49 -58.11 -193.65 9.60
N ASN A 50 -59.18 -193.70 8.80
CA ASN A 50 -59.20 -194.30 7.46
C ASN A 50 -59.10 -193.25 6.33
N GLY A 51 -59.04 -191.95 6.66
CA GLY A 51 -59.00 -190.85 5.70
C GLY A 51 -60.37 -190.41 5.16
N ASN A 52 -61.46 -190.73 5.87
CA ASN A 52 -62.81 -190.29 5.55
C ASN A 52 -63.21 -189.08 6.40
N PHE A 53 -63.97 -188.13 5.86
CA PHE A 53 -64.53 -187.02 6.64
C PHE A 53 -65.81 -187.42 7.38
N ARG A 54 -66.53 -188.42 6.86
CA ARG A 54 -67.74 -188.99 7.46
C ARG A 54 -68.84 -187.96 7.76
N GLY A 55 -69.11 -187.05 6.82
CA GLY A 55 -70.06 -185.94 6.99
C GLY A 55 -71.51 -186.32 7.34
N GLY A 56 -71.88 -187.61 7.25
CA GLY A 56 -73.18 -188.14 7.70
C GLY A 56 -73.24 -188.58 9.18
N LEU A 57 -72.13 -188.52 9.92
CA LEU A 57 -72.09 -188.83 11.36
C LEU A 57 -72.51 -187.63 12.20
N LEU A 58 -73.16 -187.90 13.34
CA LEU A 58 -73.57 -186.89 14.30
C LEU A 58 -72.35 -186.26 14.99
N THR A 59 -71.95 -185.09 14.52
CA THR A 59 -70.94 -184.23 15.18
C THR A 59 -71.41 -183.86 16.58
N THR A 60 -70.56 -184.03 17.59
CA THR A 60 -70.91 -183.68 18.97
C THR A 60 -70.75 -182.17 19.21
N ARG A 61 -71.37 -181.68 20.28
CA ARG A 61 -71.18 -180.28 20.72
C ARG A 61 -69.74 -179.98 21.13
N PHE A 62 -68.96 -180.99 21.53
CA PHE A 62 -67.54 -180.83 21.86
C PHE A 62 -66.71 -180.60 20.60
N ASP A 63 -66.96 -181.36 19.52
CA ASP A 63 -66.25 -181.19 18.25
C ASP A 63 -66.53 -179.80 17.67
N ILE A 64 -67.80 -179.36 17.66
CA ILE A 64 -68.18 -178.01 17.24
C ILE A 64 -67.46 -176.94 18.07
N ALA A 65 -67.39 -177.10 19.40
CA ALA A 65 -66.68 -176.15 20.27
C ALA A 65 -65.17 -176.13 19.99
N GLN A 66 -64.57 -177.29 19.73
CA GLN A 66 -63.15 -177.39 19.37
C GLN A 66 -62.86 -176.75 18.01
N TYR A 67 -63.73 -176.97 17.02
CA TYR A 67 -63.64 -176.39 15.69
C TYR A 67 -63.77 -174.86 15.74
N LEU A 68 -64.74 -174.33 16.52
CA LEU A 68 -64.88 -172.90 16.78
C LEU A 68 -63.65 -172.30 17.47
N TYR A 69 -63.10 -172.97 18.48
CA TYR A 69 -61.88 -172.52 19.17
C TYR A 69 -60.67 -172.49 18.23
N ARG A 70 -60.49 -173.52 17.40
CA ARG A 70 -59.44 -173.54 16.38
C ARG A 70 -59.62 -172.43 15.34
N LEU A 71 -60.86 -172.14 14.93
CA LEU A 71 -61.17 -171.04 14.01
C LEU A 71 -60.80 -169.68 14.62
N ILE A 72 -61.16 -169.44 15.90
CA ILE A 72 -60.77 -168.23 16.65
C ILE A 72 -59.24 -168.08 16.71
N LYS A 73 -58.51 -169.17 16.98
CA LYS A 73 -57.03 -169.20 17.03
C LYS A 73 -56.38 -168.99 15.66
N VAL A 74 -56.80 -169.72 14.63
CA VAL A 74 -56.22 -169.68 13.27
C VAL A 74 -56.36 -168.29 12.63
N PHE A 75 -57.49 -167.63 12.86
CA PHE A 75 -57.73 -166.27 12.36
C PHE A 75 -57.38 -165.16 13.36
N LYS A 76 -56.79 -165.49 14.53
CA LYS A 76 -56.42 -164.55 15.59
C LYS A 76 -57.56 -163.57 15.95
N LEU A 77 -58.81 -164.04 15.97
CA LEU A 77 -59.99 -163.18 16.19
C LEU A 77 -59.98 -162.54 17.59
N GLU A 78 -59.18 -163.09 18.52
CA GLU A 78 -58.84 -162.52 19.83
C GLU A 78 -58.10 -161.16 19.72
N GLU A 79 -57.27 -160.96 18.68
CA GLU A 79 -56.44 -159.75 18.49
C GLU A 79 -57.19 -158.63 17.73
N VAL A 80 -58.22 -158.97 16.96
CA VAL A 80 -58.98 -158.04 16.11
C VAL A 80 -59.79 -157.01 16.90
N VAL A 81 -60.35 -157.40 18.06
CA VAL A 81 -61.18 -156.51 18.89
C VAL A 81 -60.36 -155.36 19.52
N PRO A 82 -59.19 -155.62 20.15
CA PRO A 82 -58.28 -154.55 20.60
C PRO A 82 -57.85 -153.57 19.48
N GLU A 83 -57.53 -154.06 18.28
CA GLU A 83 -57.12 -153.19 17.17
C GLU A 83 -58.25 -152.28 16.70
N LEU A 84 -59.49 -152.78 16.63
CA LEU A 84 -60.68 -151.99 16.31
C LEU A 84 -60.95 -150.88 17.34
N GLU A 85 -60.75 -151.15 18.63
CA GLU A 85 -60.85 -150.11 19.67
C GLU A 85 -59.73 -149.07 19.57
N GLY A 86 -58.51 -149.49 19.26
CA GLY A 86 -57.37 -148.59 19.02
C GLY A 86 -57.60 -147.67 17.82
N LEU A 87 -58.08 -148.23 16.70
CA LEU A 87 -58.41 -147.47 15.50
C LEU A 87 -59.52 -146.44 15.78
N LYS A 88 -60.57 -146.84 16.51
CA LYS A 88 -61.68 -145.96 16.89
C LYS A 88 -61.24 -144.77 17.75
N LYS A 89 -60.30 -144.97 18.69
CA LYS A 89 -59.68 -143.88 19.47
C LYS A 89 -58.89 -142.93 18.56
N SER A 90 -58.06 -143.45 17.67
CA SER A 90 -57.27 -142.65 16.72
C SER A 90 -58.15 -141.79 15.79
N VAL A 91 -59.27 -142.35 15.30
CA VAL A 91 -60.25 -141.62 14.47
C VAL A 91 -60.90 -140.46 15.23
N GLU A 92 -61.33 -140.66 16.48
CA GLU A 92 -61.93 -139.56 17.26
C GLU A 92 -60.87 -138.52 17.69
N GLU A 93 -59.62 -138.91 17.98
CA GLU A 93 -58.52 -137.97 18.17
C GLU A 93 -58.24 -137.12 16.91
N GLN A 94 -58.25 -137.73 15.72
CA GLN A 94 -58.08 -137.00 14.46
C GLN A 94 -59.25 -136.07 14.18
N LYS A 95 -60.49 -136.47 14.49
CA LYS A 95 -61.69 -135.62 14.34
C LYS A 95 -61.65 -134.42 15.29
N ILE A 96 -61.23 -134.59 16.54
CA ILE A 96 -61.00 -133.49 17.48
C ILE A 96 -59.91 -132.54 16.95
N LYS A 97 -58.79 -133.08 16.42
CA LYS A 97 -57.74 -132.27 15.78
C LYS A 97 -58.27 -131.51 14.55
N TYR A 98 -59.10 -132.14 13.71
CA TYR A 98 -59.71 -131.50 12.54
C TYR A 98 -60.61 -130.32 12.93
N ILE A 99 -61.49 -130.50 13.93
CA ILE A 99 -62.33 -129.43 14.49
C ILE A 99 -61.47 -128.28 15.07
N GLY A 100 -60.35 -128.61 15.72
CA GLY A 100 -59.36 -127.64 16.19
C GLY A 100 -58.70 -126.84 15.06
N VAL A 101 -58.40 -127.49 13.93
CA VAL A 101 -57.82 -126.82 12.74
C VAL A 101 -58.87 -125.97 12.02
N GLU A 102 -60.10 -126.46 11.86
CA GLU A 102 -61.20 -125.71 11.22
C GLU A 102 -61.56 -124.44 12.01
N SER A 103 -61.62 -124.53 13.34
CA SER A 103 -61.83 -123.36 14.20
C SER A 103 -60.65 -122.38 14.17
N ALA A 104 -59.40 -122.87 14.15
CA ALA A 104 -58.23 -122.02 13.95
C ALA A 104 -58.24 -121.31 12.58
N TYR A 105 -58.69 -121.98 11.51
CA TYR A 105 -58.83 -121.39 10.18
C TYR A 105 -59.83 -120.23 10.18
N LYS A 106 -61.02 -120.43 10.77
CA LYS A 106 -62.04 -119.35 10.92
C LYS A 106 -61.49 -118.13 11.66
N VAL A 107 -60.72 -118.34 12.74
CA VAL A 107 -60.06 -117.23 13.47
C VAL A 107 -59.00 -116.52 12.62
N VAL A 108 -58.32 -117.21 11.69
CA VAL A 108 -57.40 -116.58 10.74
C VAL A 108 -58.15 -115.80 9.67
N GLU A 109 -59.25 -116.32 9.15
CA GLU A 109 -60.12 -115.65 8.17
C GLU A 109 -60.74 -114.37 8.76
N GLU A 110 -61.25 -114.42 9.99
CA GLU A 110 -61.70 -113.24 10.75
C GLU A 110 -60.59 -112.19 10.93
N LYS A 111 -59.36 -112.62 11.22
CA LYS A 111 -58.19 -111.72 11.32
C LYS A 111 -57.82 -111.09 9.99
N ILE A 112 -57.93 -111.82 8.88
CA ILE A 112 -57.68 -111.28 7.54
C ILE A 112 -58.73 -110.20 7.23
N ALA A 113 -60.02 -110.47 7.44
CA ALA A 113 -61.07 -109.48 7.25
C ALA A 113 -60.89 -108.22 8.14
N GLN A 114 -60.45 -108.39 9.39
CA GLN A 114 -60.10 -107.26 10.28
C GLN A 114 -58.89 -106.46 9.77
N LEU A 115 -57.85 -107.12 9.25
CA LEU A 115 -56.67 -106.46 8.69
C LEU A 115 -56.99 -105.73 7.37
N GLU A 116 -57.82 -106.30 6.50
CA GLU A 116 -58.31 -105.63 5.29
C GLU A 116 -59.15 -104.39 5.63
N SER A 117 -60.02 -104.49 6.64
CA SER A 117 -60.79 -103.35 7.15
C SER A 117 -59.86 -102.26 7.72
N ALA A 118 -58.86 -102.64 8.51
CA ALA A 118 -57.87 -101.72 9.07
C ALA A 118 -57.00 -101.06 7.99
N LEU A 119 -56.59 -101.81 6.96
CA LEU A 119 -55.81 -101.30 5.81
C LEU A 119 -56.63 -100.29 5.00
N ASN A 120 -57.90 -100.60 4.73
CA ASN A 120 -58.81 -99.67 4.06
C ASN A 120 -59.03 -98.40 4.89
N GLY A 121 -59.21 -98.52 6.21
CA GLY A 121 -59.29 -97.37 7.11
C GLY A 121 -58.00 -96.54 7.14
N LEU A 122 -56.82 -97.18 7.05
CA LEU A 122 -55.53 -96.50 6.96
C LEU A 122 -55.37 -95.75 5.63
N ASN A 123 -55.76 -96.36 4.50
CA ASN A 123 -55.74 -95.73 3.18
C ASN A 123 -56.64 -94.49 3.14
N VAL A 124 -57.88 -94.60 3.64
CA VAL A 124 -58.80 -93.44 3.74
C VAL A 124 -58.18 -92.33 4.60
N LYS A 125 -57.55 -92.67 5.73
CA LYS A 125 -56.86 -91.68 6.57
C LYS A 125 -55.64 -91.06 5.90
N MET A 126 -54.92 -91.82 5.06
CA MET A 126 -53.78 -91.33 4.30
C MET A 126 -54.19 -90.39 3.16
N ASP A 127 -55.28 -90.68 2.46
CA ASP A 127 -55.90 -89.78 1.48
C ASP A 127 -56.40 -88.48 2.14
N GLU A 128 -57.05 -88.58 3.30
CA GLU A 128 -57.53 -87.44 4.08
C GLU A 128 -56.36 -86.53 4.53
N MET A 129 -55.30 -87.12 5.09
CA MET A 129 -54.08 -86.38 5.46
C MET A 129 -53.39 -85.76 4.24
N SER A 130 -53.34 -86.46 3.11
CA SER A 130 -52.72 -85.95 1.87
C SER A 130 -53.48 -84.74 1.31
N LYS A 131 -54.81 -84.76 1.36
CA LYS A 131 -55.66 -83.61 1.01
C LYS A 131 -55.45 -82.44 1.98
N GLN A 132 -55.44 -82.70 3.29
CA GLN A 132 -55.21 -81.65 4.29
C GLN A 132 -53.83 -81.01 4.14
N LEU A 133 -52.78 -81.80 3.91
CA LEU A 133 -51.43 -81.31 3.67
C LEU A 133 -51.36 -80.47 2.39
N ALA A 134 -51.97 -80.92 1.30
CA ALA A 134 -52.04 -80.15 0.05
C ALA A 134 -52.74 -78.80 0.24
N LEU A 135 -53.89 -78.78 0.93
CA LEU A 135 -54.62 -77.54 1.25
C LEU A 135 -53.80 -76.60 2.14
N GLN A 136 -53.12 -77.13 3.16
CA GLN A 136 -52.28 -76.32 4.05
C GLN A 136 -51.07 -75.72 3.33
N VAL A 137 -50.41 -76.49 2.46
CA VAL A 137 -49.30 -76.00 1.62
C VAL A 137 -49.79 -74.91 0.67
N VAL A 138 -50.93 -75.10 0.00
CA VAL A 138 -51.52 -74.06 -0.86
C VAL A 138 -51.82 -72.79 -0.06
N ALA A 139 -52.44 -72.88 1.12
CA ALA A 139 -52.77 -71.73 1.95
C ALA A 139 -51.53 -70.97 2.48
N GLU A 140 -50.48 -71.68 2.90
CA GLU A 140 -49.19 -71.07 3.28
C GLU A 140 -48.54 -70.35 2.09
N VAL A 141 -48.55 -70.98 0.90
CA VAL A 141 -48.01 -70.43 -0.35
C VAL A 141 -48.79 -69.19 -0.79
N GLU A 142 -50.13 -69.23 -0.80
CA GLU A 142 -51.00 -68.09 -1.11
C GLU A 142 -50.84 -66.93 -0.12
N LYS A 143 -50.65 -67.22 1.17
CA LYS A 143 -50.38 -66.20 2.19
C LYS A 143 -49.00 -65.53 1.99
N ALA A 144 -47.99 -66.30 1.60
CA ALA A 144 -46.64 -65.81 1.31
C ALA A 144 -46.58 -64.99 0.00
N LEU A 145 -47.22 -65.48 -1.06
CA LEU A 145 -47.33 -64.84 -2.38
C LEU A 145 -48.50 -63.84 -2.48
N SER A 146 -49.21 -63.59 -1.38
CA SER A 146 -50.40 -62.73 -1.37
C SER A 146 -50.12 -61.41 -2.08
N ALA A 147 -50.95 -61.09 -3.09
CA ALA A 147 -50.72 -59.96 -3.99
C ALA A 147 -50.54 -58.63 -3.24
N GLN A 148 -51.11 -58.51 -2.04
CA GLN A 148 -50.87 -57.42 -1.10
C GLN A 148 -49.39 -57.23 -0.75
N LYS A 149 -48.68 -58.27 -0.28
CA LYS A 149 -47.26 -58.16 0.12
C LYS A 149 -46.36 -57.77 -1.05
N ILE A 150 -46.66 -58.31 -2.23
CA ILE A 150 -45.95 -58.00 -3.48
C ILE A 150 -46.25 -56.55 -3.89
N GLY A 151 -47.51 -56.10 -3.80
CA GLY A 151 -47.92 -54.72 -4.07
C GLY A 151 -47.32 -53.69 -3.09
N GLU A 152 -47.22 -54.02 -1.80
CA GLU A 152 -46.54 -53.21 -0.78
C GLU A 152 -45.04 -53.05 -1.11
N LEU A 153 -44.37 -54.12 -1.56
CA LEU A 153 -42.99 -54.07 -2.02
C LEU A 153 -42.82 -53.20 -3.27
N PHE A 154 -43.66 -53.36 -4.29
CA PHE A 154 -43.65 -52.49 -5.47
C PHE A 154 -43.86 -51.02 -5.10
N THR A 155 -44.85 -50.72 -4.25
CA THR A 155 -45.12 -49.35 -3.79
C THR A 155 -43.92 -48.74 -3.05
N ARG A 156 -43.20 -49.55 -2.26
CA ARG A 156 -41.98 -49.12 -1.57
C ARG A 156 -40.79 -48.93 -2.52
N VAL A 157 -40.66 -49.75 -3.56
CA VAL A 157 -39.65 -49.59 -4.62
C VAL A 157 -39.90 -48.30 -5.41
N ASP A 158 -41.14 -48.04 -5.85
CA ASP A 158 -41.55 -46.80 -6.52
C ASP A 158 -41.25 -45.55 -5.67
N LEU A 159 -41.51 -45.62 -4.36
CA LEU A 159 -41.23 -44.53 -3.43
C LEU A 159 -39.72 -44.30 -3.28
N LEU A 160 -38.93 -45.37 -3.14
CA LEU A 160 -37.47 -45.29 -3.05
C LEU A 160 -36.85 -44.76 -4.36
N GLN A 161 -37.37 -45.17 -5.52
CA GLN A 161 -36.92 -44.66 -6.81
C GLN A 161 -37.15 -43.15 -6.91
N LYS A 162 -38.35 -42.66 -6.58
CA LYS A 162 -38.66 -41.21 -6.56
C LYS A 162 -37.78 -40.44 -5.56
N GLN A 163 -37.45 -41.05 -4.42
CA GLN A 163 -36.52 -40.45 -3.46
C GLN A 163 -35.09 -40.36 -4.01
N VAL A 164 -34.61 -41.38 -4.74
CA VAL A 164 -33.30 -41.38 -5.40
C VAL A 164 -33.26 -40.35 -6.53
N GLU A 165 -34.31 -40.24 -7.35
CA GLU A 165 -34.45 -39.22 -8.40
C GLU A 165 -34.38 -37.81 -7.82
N ASN A 166 -35.18 -37.50 -6.80
CA ASN A 166 -35.14 -36.19 -6.11
C ASN A 166 -33.78 -35.90 -5.43
N LEU A 167 -33.11 -36.91 -4.86
CA LEU A 167 -31.75 -36.74 -4.31
C LEU A 167 -30.72 -36.45 -5.43
N GLY A 168 -30.90 -37.01 -6.62
CA GLY A 168 -30.12 -36.69 -7.81
C GLY A 168 -30.28 -35.22 -8.22
N GLU A 169 -31.51 -34.74 -8.34
CA GLU A 169 -31.82 -33.34 -8.66
C GLU A 169 -31.24 -32.37 -7.61
N GLN A 170 -31.38 -32.69 -6.31
CA GLN A 170 -30.80 -31.89 -5.23
C GLN A 170 -29.26 -31.86 -5.30
N THR A 171 -28.63 -32.99 -5.64
CA THR A 171 -27.17 -33.08 -5.80
C THR A 171 -26.68 -32.22 -6.97
N GLU A 172 -27.37 -32.26 -8.11
CA GLU A 172 -27.04 -31.42 -9.27
C GLU A 172 -27.23 -29.92 -8.99
N ALA A 173 -28.29 -29.56 -8.25
CA ALA A 173 -28.51 -28.18 -7.82
C ALA A 173 -27.39 -27.67 -6.89
N VAL A 174 -26.94 -28.49 -5.93
CA VAL A 174 -25.81 -28.16 -5.04
C VAL A 174 -24.50 -28.05 -5.83
N ALA A 175 -24.25 -28.90 -6.82
CA ALA A 175 -23.07 -28.80 -7.68
C ALA A 175 -23.02 -27.46 -8.44
N LYS A 176 -24.13 -27.05 -9.05
CA LYS A 176 -24.23 -25.75 -9.76
C LYS A 176 -24.08 -24.54 -8.81
N GLN A 177 -24.60 -24.64 -7.59
CA GLN A 177 -24.36 -23.62 -6.55
C GLN A 177 -22.87 -23.55 -6.17
N TYR A 178 -22.20 -24.69 -6.01
CA TYR A 178 -20.78 -24.75 -5.69
C TYR A 178 -19.92 -24.12 -6.79
N GLU A 179 -20.16 -24.43 -8.07
CA GLU A 179 -19.48 -23.78 -9.21
C GLU A 179 -19.69 -22.26 -9.22
N THR A 180 -20.91 -21.81 -8.95
CA THR A 180 -21.26 -20.39 -8.86
C THR A 180 -20.48 -19.70 -7.73
N VAL A 181 -20.44 -20.31 -6.53
CA VAL A 181 -19.67 -19.81 -5.38
C VAL A 181 -18.17 -19.79 -5.69
N GLN A 182 -17.62 -20.82 -6.34
CA GLN A 182 -16.22 -20.88 -6.73
C GLN A 182 -15.84 -19.73 -7.68
N SER A 183 -16.70 -19.42 -8.67
CA SER A 183 -16.51 -18.28 -9.56
C SER A 183 -16.55 -16.93 -8.82
N ILE A 184 -17.52 -16.74 -7.91
CA ILE A 184 -17.62 -15.55 -7.06
C ILE A 184 -16.36 -15.37 -6.19
N VAL A 185 -15.86 -16.46 -5.58
CA VAL A 185 -14.63 -16.44 -4.78
C VAL A 185 -13.43 -16.03 -5.62
N GLN A 186 -13.23 -16.63 -6.81
CA GLN A 186 -12.13 -16.26 -7.72
C GLN A 186 -12.18 -14.79 -8.16
N GLY A 187 -13.37 -14.30 -8.52
CA GLY A 187 -13.59 -12.89 -8.85
C GLY A 187 -13.37 -11.94 -7.67
N THR A 188 -13.61 -12.39 -6.44
CA THR A 188 -13.38 -11.63 -5.20
C THR A 188 -11.89 -11.56 -4.88
N VAL A 189 -11.17 -12.68 -4.98
CA VAL A 189 -9.69 -12.74 -4.84
C VAL A 189 -9.01 -11.81 -5.85
N SER A 190 -9.43 -11.84 -7.12
CA SER A 190 -8.87 -10.97 -8.15
C SER A 190 -9.10 -9.48 -7.86
N LYS A 191 -10.27 -9.10 -7.31
CA LYS A 191 -10.55 -7.73 -6.87
C LYS A 191 -9.72 -7.33 -5.65
N LEU A 192 -9.48 -8.25 -4.71
CA LEU A 192 -8.65 -8.01 -3.54
C LEU A 192 -7.22 -7.64 -3.96
N SER A 193 -6.59 -8.43 -4.82
CA SER A 193 -5.24 -8.15 -5.32
C SER A 193 -5.13 -6.84 -6.11
N GLN A 194 -6.19 -6.42 -6.82
CA GLN A 194 -6.24 -5.10 -7.45
C GLN A 194 -6.34 -3.95 -6.43
N LEU A 195 -7.02 -4.16 -5.30
CA LEU A 195 -7.08 -3.18 -4.21
C LEU A 195 -5.76 -3.09 -3.46
N GLU A 196 -5.10 -4.21 -3.19
CA GLU A 196 -3.77 -4.27 -2.57
C GLU A 196 -2.73 -3.50 -3.41
N ALA A 197 -2.70 -3.72 -4.74
CA ALA A 197 -1.81 -2.99 -5.64
C ALA A 197 -2.09 -1.47 -5.66
N LYS A 198 -3.37 -1.06 -5.61
CA LYS A 198 -3.76 0.37 -5.52
C LYS A 198 -3.37 0.98 -4.18
N GLN A 199 -3.50 0.23 -3.09
CA GLN A 199 -3.07 0.66 -1.75
C GLN A 199 -1.55 0.87 -1.72
N GLU A 200 -0.77 -0.03 -2.31
CA GLU A 200 0.69 0.11 -2.39
C GLU A 200 1.09 1.36 -3.18
N SER A 201 0.49 1.60 -4.36
CA SER A 201 0.74 2.81 -5.15
C SER A 201 0.40 4.08 -4.36
N THR A 202 -0.80 4.13 -3.77
CA THR A 202 -1.26 5.29 -2.99
C THR A 202 -0.35 5.57 -1.78
N THR A 203 0.21 4.52 -1.17
CA THR A 203 1.17 4.64 -0.07
C THR A 203 2.50 5.23 -0.53
N LYS A 204 2.98 4.85 -1.73
CA LYS A 204 4.18 5.43 -2.35
C LYS A 204 3.95 6.91 -2.68
N ASP A 205 2.83 7.23 -3.34
CA ASP A 205 2.48 8.61 -3.72
C ASP A 205 2.39 9.53 -2.49
N LEU A 206 1.76 9.06 -1.41
CA LEU A 206 1.70 9.79 -0.14
C LEU A 206 3.09 10.02 0.48
N SER A 207 4.00 9.06 0.35
CA SER A 207 5.38 9.19 0.86
C SER A 207 6.19 10.23 0.06
N SER A 208 6.03 10.25 -1.27
CA SER A 208 6.64 11.25 -2.15
C SER A 208 6.11 12.65 -1.83
N LEU A 209 4.79 12.81 -1.74
CA LEU A 209 4.17 14.10 -1.41
C LEU A 209 4.62 14.62 -0.04
N LYS A 210 4.77 13.73 0.97
CA LYS A 210 5.31 14.10 2.28
C LYS A 210 6.76 14.61 2.19
N SER A 211 7.58 14.01 1.32
CA SER A 211 8.95 14.46 1.06
C SER A 211 8.96 15.84 0.39
N GLU A 212 8.16 16.04 -0.66
CA GLU A 212 8.01 17.32 -1.37
C GLU A 212 7.55 18.45 -0.44
N VAL A 213 6.54 18.20 0.40
CA VAL A 213 6.07 19.17 1.41
C VAL A 213 7.17 19.51 2.42
N THR A 214 8.01 18.55 2.80
CA THR A 214 9.15 18.79 3.71
C THR A 214 10.21 19.67 3.04
N ILE A 215 10.52 19.43 1.77
CA ILE A 215 11.45 20.24 0.96
C ILE A 215 10.91 21.66 0.75
N LEU A 216 9.63 21.80 0.41
CA LEU A 216 8.96 23.09 0.22
C LEU A 216 8.96 23.91 1.52
N LYS A 217 8.71 23.28 2.66
CA LYS A 217 8.82 23.94 3.97
C LYS A 217 10.24 24.46 4.20
N GLY A 218 11.27 23.65 3.98
CA GLY A 218 12.67 24.08 4.14
C GLY A 218 13.02 25.27 3.25
N LYS A 219 12.60 25.27 1.98
CA LYS A 219 12.78 26.42 1.06
C LYS A 219 12.04 27.67 1.52
N MET A 220 10.85 27.52 2.13
CA MET A 220 10.10 28.66 2.66
C MET A 220 10.79 29.25 3.90
N ASP A 221 11.32 28.40 4.79
CA ASP A 221 12.11 28.83 5.96
C ASP A 221 13.40 29.56 5.51
N GLU A 222 14.10 29.06 4.48
CA GLU A 222 15.25 29.74 3.85
C GLU A 222 14.88 31.12 3.27
N GLN A 223 13.76 31.21 2.54
CA GLN A 223 13.29 32.48 1.96
C GLN A 223 12.91 33.51 3.04
N LEU A 224 12.32 33.08 4.16
CA LEU A 224 12.03 33.97 5.29
C LEU A 224 13.31 34.56 5.89
N VAL A 225 14.38 33.76 6.02
CA VAL A 225 15.70 34.24 6.48
C VAL A 225 16.31 35.22 5.48
N MET A 226 16.22 34.96 4.17
CA MET A 226 16.69 35.91 3.13
C MET A 226 15.92 37.24 3.19
N LEU A 227 14.60 37.21 3.38
CA LEU A 227 13.76 38.41 3.46
C LEU A 227 14.10 39.27 4.69
N GLU A 228 14.30 38.64 5.86
CA GLU A 228 14.69 39.36 7.08
C GLU A 228 16.11 39.95 6.99
N ASN A 229 17.03 39.30 6.26
CA ASN A 229 18.35 39.87 5.99
C ASN A 229 18.28 41.04 5.01
N LEU A 230 17.49 40.93 3.93
CA LEU A 230 17.28 42.02 2.97
C LEU A 230 16.66 43.26 3.65
N LYS A 231 15.68 43.04 4.55
CA LYS A 231 15.09 44.10 5.37
C LYS A 231 16.15 44.84 6.20
N LYS A 232 17.00 44.11 6.93
CA LYS A 232 18.11 44.71 7.70
C LYS A 232 19.09 45.49 6.84
N GLU A 233 19.39 45.03 5.62
CA GLU A 233 20.23 45.75 4.67
C GLU A 233 19.57 47.06 4.21
N VAL A 234 18.26 47.04 3.94
CA VAL A 234 17.46 48.23 3.60
C VAL A 234 17.43 49.21 4.77
N ASP A 235 17.12 48.76 5.98
CA ASP A 235 17.11 49.60 7.20
C ASP A 235 18.49 50.28 7.42
N THR A 236 19.58 49.53 7.20
CA THR A 236 20.95 50.04 7.29
C THR A 236 21.23 51.10 6.21
N LYS A 237 20.80 50.87 4.96
CA LYS A 237 20.95 51.81 3.85
C LYS A 237 20.14 53.09 4.06
N ILE A 238 18.93 52.99 4.62
CA ILE A 238 18.10 54.14 5.01
C ILE A 238 18.85 54.98 6.06
N SER A 239 19.33 54.37 7.16
CA SER A 239 20.05 55.10 8.20
C SER A 239 21.34 55.76 7.71
N LEU A 240 22.05 55.14 6.76
CA LEU A 240 23.23 55.76 6.11
C LEU A 240 22.84 56.94 5.22
N ALA A 241 21.71 56.85 4.48
CA ALA A 241 21.21 57.93 3.64
C ALA A 241 20.75 59.14 4.47
N GLU A 242 20.06 58.90 5.58
CA GLU A 242 19.66 59.94 6.55
C GLU A 242 20.88 60.70 7.08
N LYS A 243 21.89 59.99 7.61
CA LYS A 243 23.13 60.60 8.12
C LYS A 243 23.86 61.43 7.06
N LEU A 244 24.01 60.90 5.85
CA LEU A 244 24.67 61.61 4.75
C LEU A 244 23.88 62.87 4.33
N MET A 245 22.55 62.82 4.40
CA MET A 245 21.69 63.97 4.14
C MET A 245 21.84 65.04 5.22
N ASP A 246 21.84 64.65 6.50
CA ASP A 246 22.07 65.55 7.64
C ASP A 246 23.46 66.21 7.60
N GLU A 247 24.51 65.43 7.32
CA GLU A 247 25.88 65.94 7.16
C GLU A 247 25.99 66.96 6.01
N LYS A 248 25.37 66.68 4.85
CA LYS A 248 25.33 67.61 3.73
C LYS A 248 24.52 68.86 4.02
N LEU A 249 23.38 68.73 4.70
CA LEU A 249 22.53 69.86 5.05
C LEU A 249 23.21 70.77 6.09
N SER A 250 23.80 70.18 7.14
CA SER A 250 24.56 70.88 8.17
C SER A 250 25.79 71.60 7.59
N SER A 251 26.58 70.91 6.76
CA SER A 251 27.75 71.52 6.12
C SER A 251 27.39 72.63 5.12
N ALA A 252 26.27 72.51 4.40
CA ALA A 252 25.76 73.58 3.55
C ALA A 252 25.27 74.78 4.38
N LEU A 253 24.51 74.54 5.45
CA LEU A 253 24.00 75.58 6.35
C LEU A 253 25.14 76.36 7.00
N ASN A 254 26.18 75.67 7.49
CA ASN A 254 27.38 76.30 8.05
C ASN A 254 28.13 77.16 7.01
N ARG A 255 28.22 76.72 5.74
CA ARG A 255 28.80 77.54 4.66
C ARG A 255 27.97 78.79 4.38
N TYR A 256 26.65 78.69 4.35
CA TYR A 256 25.77 79.84 4.17
C TYR A 256 25.85 80.82 5.34
N ASP A 257 25.89 80.35 6.59
CA ASP A 257 26.09 81.20 7.77
C ASP A 257 27.44 81.95 7.74
N MET A 258 28.54 81.28 7.40
CA MET A 258 29.84 81.94 7.21
C MET A 258 29.80 82.99 6.08
N ASN A 259 29.19 82.66 4.95
CA ASN A 259 29.06 83.61 3.83
C ASN A 259 28.21 84.84 4.21
N LEU A 260 27.13 84.65 4.97
CA LEU A 260 26.29 85.74 5.48
C LEU A 260 27.05 86.62 6.47
N LYS A 261 27.86 86.03 7.37
CA LYS A 261 28.73 86.77 8.31
C LYS A 261 29.80 87.59 7.59
N ASN A 262 30.47 87.00 6.60
CA ASN A 262 31.47 87.70 5.79
C ASN A 262 30.82 88.86 5.02
N LEU A 263 29.71 88.62 4.31
CA LEU A 263 28.99 89.66 3.58
C LEU A 263 28.47 90.79 4.50
N ALA A 264 28.02 90.46 5.71
CA ALA A 264 27.63 91.46 6.71
C ALA A 264 28.82 92.30 7.19
N SER A 265 30.01 91.70 7.33
CA SER A 265 31.26 92.39 7.63
C SER A 265 31.67 93.32 6.47
N ASP A 266 31.65 92.84 5.23
CA ASP A 266 32.00 93.62 4.05
C ASP A 266 31.07 94.83 3.87
N VAL A 267 29.75 94.64 4.05
CA VAL A 267 28.77 95.74 4.04
C VAL A 267 29.03 96.74 5.17
N SER A 268 29.49 96.28 6.34
CA SER A 268 29.86 97.17 7.46
C SER A 268 31.10 98.00 7.14
N LEU A 269 32.12 97.40 6.51
CA LEU A 269 33.33 98.09 6.05
C LEU A 269 33.01 99.12 4.97
N GLN A 270 32.25 98.74 3.92
CA GLN A 270 31.82 99.65 2.86
C GLN A 270 30.99 100.83 3.39
N ARG A 271 30.11 100.60 4.38
CA ARG A 271 29.38 101.67 5.06
C ARG A 271 30.31 102.66 5.77
N LYS A 272 31.40 102.17 6.38
CA LYS A 272 32.41 103.02 7.02
C LYS A 272 33.21 103.80 5.97
N GLU A 273 33.70 103.15 4.93
CA GLU A 273 34.44 103.79 3.83
C GLU A 273 33.61 104.90 3.16
N LEU A 274 32.30 104.65 2.95
CA LEU A 274 31.37 105.65 2.42
C LEU A 274 31.18 106.85 3.37
N ALA A 275 31.13 106.60 4.68
CA ALA A 275 31.06 107.67 5.69
C ALA A 275 32.34 108.50 5.74
N ASP A 276 33.51 107.85 5.73
CA ASP A 276 34.83 108.49 5.71
C ASP A 276 35.00 109.32 4.41
N LEU A 277 34.61 108.79 3.25
CA LEU A 277 34.57 109.53 1.98
C LEU A 277 33.63 110.73 2.02
N THR A 278 32.45 110.59 2.62
CA THR A 278 31.49 111.69 2.80
C THR A 278 32.08 112.79 3.67
N GLN A 279 32.76 112.43 4.77
CA GLN A 279 33.44 113.39 5.64
C GLN A 279 34.62 114.09 4.92
N ASN A 280 35.41 113.35 4.13
CA ASN A 280 36.48 113.91 3.32
C ASN A 280 35.96 114.88 2.25
N LEU A 281 34.82 114.58 1.60
CA LEU A 281 34.16 115.49 0.66
C LEU A 281 33.66 116.78 1.35
N LEU A 282 33.11 116.68 2.56
CA LEU A 282 32.74 117.86 3.35
C LEU A 282 33.98 118.70 3.73
N GLY A 283 35.09 118.05 4.11
CA GLY A 283 36.37 118.71 4.39
C GLY A 283 36.95 119.44 3.17
N LEU A 284 37.01 118.75 2.02
CA LEU A 284 37.43 119.34 0.74
C LEU A 284 36.51 120.49 0.32
N LYS A 285 35.18 120.38 0.49
CA LYS A 285 34.26 121.48 0.24
C LYS A 285 34.59 122.69 1.11
N GLY A 286 34.84 122.50 2.41
CA GLY A 286 35.26 123.57 3.31
C GLY A 286 36.62 124.18 2.93
N GLN A 287 37.57 123.38 2.44
CA GLN A 287 38.83 123.88 1.89
C GLN A 287 38.63 124.70 0.61
N ILE A 288 37.77 124.25 -0.30
CA ILE A 288 37.39 125.01 -1.51
C ILE A 288 36.73 126.34 -1.11
N GLU A 289 35.78 126.33 -0.17
CA GLU A 289 35.14 127.56 0.34
C GLU A 289 36.14 128.54 0.99
N MET A 290 37.19 128.05 1.66
CA MET A 290 38.28 128.88 2.18
C MET A 290 39.22 129.39 1.07
N LEU A 291 39.56 128.56 0.10
CA LEU A 291 40.38 128.95 -1.05
C LEU A 291 39.66 130.00 -1.90
N GLN A 292 38.35 129.84 -2.11
CA GLN A 292 37.49 130.83 -2.79
C GLN A 292 37.61 132.19 -2.10
N LYS A 293 37.36 132.26 -0.78
CA LYS A 293 37.54 133.48 0.02
C LYS A 293 38.96 134.04 -0.03
N THR A 294 39.96 133.18 -0.15
CA THR A 294 41.38 133.60 -0.24
C THR A 294 41.68 134.20 -1.61
N ILE A 295 41.12 133.64 -2.69
CA ILE A 295 41.19 134.20 -4.05
C ILE A 295 40.49 135.56 -4.08
N ASP A 296 39.27 135.67 -3.55
CA ASP A 296 38.52 136.93 -3.44
C ASP A 296 39.37 138.02 -2.73
N LEU A 297 40.04 137.67 -1.62
CA LEU A 297 40.93 138.57 -0.89
C LEU A 297 42.22 138.92 -1.66
N LEU A 298 42.75 138.00 -2.47
CA LEU A 298 43.94 138.24 -3.28
C LEU A 298 43.64 139.13 -4.49
N GLU A 299 42.49 138.96 -5.15
CA GLU A 299 42.05 139.87 -6.23
C GLU A 299 41.87 141.31 -5.72
N ILE A 300 41.25 141.48 -4.54
CA ILE A 300 41.11 142.80 -3.87
C ILE A 300 42.48 143.41 -3.53
N ASN A 301 43.43 142.62 -3.01
CA ASN A 301 44.74 143.16 -2.62
C ASN A 301 45.68 143.42 -3.81
N ALA A 302 45.65 142.57 -4.85
CA ALA A 302 46.48 142.74 -6.03
C ALA A 302 46.09 144.01 -6.81
N THR A 303 44.78 144.21 -7.03
CA THR A 303 44.25 145.44 -7.65
C THR A 303 44.57 146.67 -6.81
N LYS A 304 44.38 146.61 -5.48
CA LYS A 304 44.75 147.72 -4.58
C LYS A 304 46.24 148.09 -4.67
N LYS A 305 47.15 147.12 -4.61
CA LYS A 305 48.59 147.40 -4.66
C LYS A 305 49.03 147.97 -6.00
N GLN A 306 48.48 147.47 -7.12
CA GLN A 306 48.75 148.03 -8.44
C GLN A 306 48.32 149.50 -8.56
N VAL A 307 47.21 149.88 -7.92
CA VAL A 307 46.76 151.30 -7.83
C VAL A 307 47.72 152.14 -6.98
N GLU A 308 48.18 151.63 -5.82
CA GLU A 308 49.15 152.35 -4.97
C GLU A 308 50.51 152.56 -5.66
N ASP A 309 51.02 151.55 -6.38
CA ASP A 309 52.29 151.66 -7.10
C ASP A 309 52.16 152.60 -8.34
N LEU A 310 51.03 152.60 -9.05
CA LEU A 310 50.73 153.59 -10.09
C LEU A 310 50.63 155.02 -9.53
N GLN A 311 50.00 155.21 -8.36
CA GLN A 311 49.96 156.52 -7.69
C GLN A 311 51.35 157.04 -7.35
N LYS A 312 52.25 156.20 -6.83
CA LYS A 312 53.66 156.58 -6.59
C LYS A 312 54.38 156.97 -7.88
N LEU A 313 54.20 156.20 -8.95
CA LEU A 313 54.88 156.45 -10.22
C LEU A 313 54.43 157.77 -10.87
N VAL A 314 53.13 158.10 -10.75
CA VAL A 314 52.57 159.40 -11.13
C VAL A 314 53.21 160.53 -10.32
N GLU A 315 53.33 160.39 -9.00
CA GLU A 315 53.89 161.44 -8.14
C GLU A 315 55.41 161.61 -8.30
N GLU A 316 56.17 160.55 -8.57
CA GLU A 316 57.58 160.64 -8.97
C GLU A 316 57.75 161.32 -10.34
N THR A 317 56.88 161.00 -11.30
CA THR A 317 56.90 161.65 -12.62
C THR A 317 56.57 163.13 -12.51
N ARG A 318 55.61 163.50 -11.66
CA ARG A 318 55.27 164.88 -11.33
C ARG A 318 56.46 165.64 -10.73
N LYS A 319 57.15 165.07 -9.75
CA LYS A 319 58.39 165.64 -9.19
C LYS A 319 59.50 165.80 -10.23
N ARG A 320 59.67 164.83 -11.13
CA ARG A 320 60.62 164.94 -12.25
C ARG A 320 60.27 166.08 -13.21
N ILE A 321 58.99 166.29 -13.49
CA ILE A 321 58.51 167.42 -14.29
C ILE A 321 58.84 168.73 -13.59
N GLU A 322 58.47 168.90 -12.31
CA GLU A 322 58.83 170.09 -11.51
C GLU A 322 60.35 170.35 -11.49
N GLN A 323 61.16 169.34 -11.21
CA GLN A 323 62.62 169.46 -11.21
C GLN A 323 63.16 169.89 -12.58
N THR A 324 62.59 169.36 -13.67
CA THR A 324 62.98 169.74 -15.04
C THR A 324 62.57 171.19 -15.35
N THR A 325 61.40 171.63 -14.89
CA THR A 325 60.94 173.03 -15.00
C THR A 325 61.85 174.00 -14.23
N VAL A 326 62.28 173.63 -13.02
CA VAL A 326 63.26 174.42 -12.23
C VAL A 326 64.62 174.47 -12.93
N ASN A 327 65.10 173.33 -13.44
CA ASN A 327 66.38 173.26 -14.15
C ASN A 327 66.37 174.11 -15.43
N LEU A 328 65.26 174.13 -16.17
CA LEU A 328 65.06 174.97 -17.36
C LEU A 328 65.17 176.47 -17.02
N ARG A 329 64.47 176.95 -15.99
CA ARG A 329 64.62 178.34 -15.50
C ARG A 329 66.06 178.68 -15.14
N SER A 330 66.77 177.77 -14.47
CA SER A 330 68.17 177.98 -14.10
C SER A 330 69.11 178.05 -15.32
N PHE A 331 68.73 177.42 -16.43
CA PHE A 331 69.45 177.51 -17.70
C PHE A 331 69.16 178.82 -18.43
N GLU A 332 67.91 179.29 -18.43
CA GLU A 332 67.50 180.59 -18.98
C GLU A 332 68.22 181.75 -18.25
N GLU A 333 68.23 181.73 -16.92
CA GLU A 333 68.97 182.73 -16.11
C GLU A 333 70.48 182.72 -16.38
N ARG A 334 71.08 181.54 -16.56
CA ARG A 334 72.51 181.41 -16.90
C ARG A 334 72.84 181.89 -18.31
N LEU A 335 71.92 181.74 -19.27
CA LEU A 335 72.08 182.27 -20.63
C LEU A 335 71.98 183.79 -20.69
N ALA A 336 71.13 184.39 -19.85
CA ALA A 336 70.97 185.85 -19.76
C ALA A 336 72.16 186.56 -19.07
N ALA A 337 73.01 185.84 -18.34
CA ALA A 337 74.08 186.41 -17.51
C ALA A 337 75.48 186.44 -18.18
N LEU A 338 75.63 185.95 -19.41
CA LEU A 338 76.93 185.87 -20.10
C LEU A 338 77.16 187.09 -21.01
N ASP A 339 77.76 188.13 -20.43
CA ASP A 339 78.11 189.39 -21.11
C ASP A 339 79.35 189.23 -22.02
N ILE A 340 79.07 188.89 -23.29
CA ILE A 340 80.08 188.66 -24.34
C ILE A 340 80.88 189.94 -24.67
N SER A 341 80.35 191.14 -24.38
CA SER A 341 81.02 192.42 -24.69
C SER A 341 82.29 192.64 -23.87
N ALA A 342 82.40 192.01 -22.70
CA ALA A 342 83.55 192.13 -21.81
C ALA A 342 84.78 191.31 -22.29
N LEU A 343 84.58 190.29 -23.13
CA LEU A 343 85.69 189.50 -23.69
C LEU A 343 86.39 190.20 -24.86
N GLU A 344 85.63 190.82 -25.77
CA GLU A 344 86.20 191.51 -26.95
C GLU A 344 87.11 192.67 -26.53
N LYS A 345 86.69 193.45 -25.53
CA LYS A 345 87.45 194.62 -25.04
C LYS A 345 88.79 194.24 -24.39
N ARG A 346 88.89 193.05 -23.79
CA ARG A 346 90.09 192.56 -23.10
C ARG A 346 91.15 192.03 -24.05
N ILE A 347 90.75 191.59 -25.25
CA ILE A 347 91.67 191.14 -26.30
C ILE A 347 92.39 192.35 -26.90
N SER A 348 91.67 193.44 -27.21
CA SER A 348 92.28 194.67 -27.75
C SER A 348 93.26 195.37 -26.80
N GLU A 349 93.10 195.26 -25.47
CA GLU A 349 94.03 195.87 -24.51
C GLU A 349 95.36 195.11 -24.35
N LEU A 350 95.38 193.80 -24.64
CA LEU A 350 96.59 192.97 -24.48
C LEU A 350 97.53 193.10 -25.69
N GLU A 351 97.00 193.20 -26.91
CA GLU A 351 97.79 193.43 -28.13
C GLU A 351 98.55 194.77 -28.09
N ALA A 352 98.00 195.79 -27.41
CA ALA A 352 98.65 197.08 -27.21
C ALA A 352 99.83 197.03 -26.21
N ARG A 353 99.78 196.14 -25.19
CA ARG A 353 100.86 196.02 -24.20
C ARG A 353 102.10 195.33 -24.74
N GLN A 354 101.94 194.38 -25.67
CA GLN A 354 103.06 193.66 -26.29
C GLN A 354 104.04 194.60 -27.01
N LYS A 355 103.56 195.71 -27.57
CA LYS A 355 104.33 196.64 -28.40
C LYS A 355 105.10 197.74 -27.64
N ASN A 356 104.80 197.97 -26.36
CA ASN A 356 105.40 199.07 -25.58
C ASN A 356 106.60 198.61 -24.70
N THR A 357 106.69 197.31 -24.40
CA THR A 357 107.78 196.73 -23.59
C THR A 357 109.10 196.58 -24.33
N GLU A 358 109.08 196.53 -25.68
CA GLU A 358 110.31 196.49 -26.50
C GLU A 358 111.10 197.81 -26.51
N SER A 359 110.53 198.92 -26.02
CA SER A 359 111.10 200.27 -26.25
C SER A 359 111.70 200.98 -25.01
N SER A 360 111.52 200.49 -23.77
CA SER A 360 111.77 201.32 -22.57
C SER A 360 112.89 200.83 -21.62
N ILE A 361 113.54 199.71 -21.89
CA ILE A 361 114.67 199.21 -21.06
C ILE A 361 116.02 199.85 -21.46
N LEU A 362 116.12 200.49 -22.64
CA LEU A 362 117.39 200.96 -23.20
C LEU A 362 117.88 202.34 -22.67
N THR A 363 117.12 203.04 -21.82
CA THR A 363 117.36 204.47 -21.52
C THR A 363 117.30 204.87 -20.03
N ALA A 364 117.10 203.92 -19.11
CA ALA A 364 116.94 204.20 -17.67
C ALA A 364 118.24 204.10 -16.84
N TYR A 365 119.31 204.79 -17.24
CA TYR A 365 120.56 204.84 -16.44
C TYR A 365 121.26 206.21 -16.32
N LEU A 366 120.86 207.26 -17.05
CA LEU A 366 121.67 208.49 -17.15
C LEU A 366 120.95 209.80 -16.75
N LEU A 367 120.95 210.01 -15.42
CA LEU A 367 120.95 211.29 -14.68
C LEU A 367 119.64 212.12 -14.57
N GLY A 368 119.39 212.59 -13.34
CA GLY A 368 118.40 213.62 -12.99
C GLY A 368 117.43 213.16 -11.89
N GLY A 369 117.81 213.08 -10.61
CA GLY A 369 118.87 213.88 -9.99
C GLY A 369 118.41 215.33 -9.76
N LEU A 370 117.22 215.54 -9.18
CA LEU A 370 116.77 216.86 -8.73
C LEU A 370 117.62 217.32 -7.55
N GLY A 371 118.63 218.15 -7.84
CA GLY A 371 119.39 218.91 -6.84
C GLY A 371 118.86 220.33 -6.70
N ALA A 372 117.69 220.52 -6.06
CA ALA A 372 117.29 221.77 -5.37
C ALA A 372 116.00 221.48 -4.56
N VAL A 373 115.92 221.59 -3.23
CA VAL A 373 116.39 222.66 -2.32
C VAL A 373 115.69 223.99 -2.61
N ALA A 374 114.50 224.20 -2.01
CA ALA A 374 113.90 225.52 -1.76
C ALA A 374 112.68 225.43 -0.80
N GLY A 375 112.02 224.28 -0.71
CA GLY A 375 111.36 223.85 0.53
C GLY A 375 112.34 222.96 1.31
N VAL A 376 112.73 223.25 2.56
CA VAL A 376 112.29 224.33 3.46
C VAL A 376 113.50 224.86 4.25
N LEU A 377 114.23 225.83 3.67
CA LEU A 377 115.11 226.74 4.43
C LEU A 377 114.26 227.80 5.17
N ALA A 378 113.30 227.28 5.96
CA ALA A 378 112.42 228.00 6.87
C ALA A 378 111.95 227.09 8.04
N LEU A 379 112.46 225.85 8.16
CA LEU A 379 112.67 225.22 9.47
C LEU A 379 114.10 225.49 9.98
N ILE A 380 114.67 226.55 9.41
CA ILE A 380 115.54 227.48 10.07
C ILE A 380 114.82 228.82 9.93
N ILE A 381 114.00 229.25 10.88
CA ILE A 381 114.22 229.37 12.31
C ILE A 381 113.15 228.52 13.03
N ALA A 382 113.42 227.30 13.50
CA ALA A 382 114.52 226.90 14.37
C ALA A 382 115.11 225.51 13.98
N PHE A 383 116.23 225.45 13.25
CA PHE A 383 117.53 225.85 13.79
C PHE A 383 118.62 226.22 12.77
N GLY A 384 119.44 227.22 13.15
CA GLY A 384 120.41 228.02 12.36
C GLY A 384 121.37 227.30 11.40
N LYS A 385 121.74 227.91 10.25
CA LYS A 385 121.18 229.10 9.57
C LYS A 385 121.59 229.18 8.10
#